data_AF-A0A1I0EWH0-F1
#
_entry.id   AF-A0A1I0EWH0-F1
#
_cell.length_a   1.000
_cell.length_b   1.000
_cell.length_c   1.000
_cell.angle_alpha   90.00
_cell.angle_beta   90.00
_cell.angle_gamma   90.00
#
_symmetry.space_group_name_H-M   'P 1'
#
loop_
_entity.id
_entity.type
_entity.pdbx_description
1 polymer ?
#
loop_
_entity_poly.entity_id
_entity_poly.type
_entity_poly.pdbx_seq_one_letter_code
_entity_poly.pdbx_strand_id
1 'polypeptide(L)'
;MENRMKEYIDDFLKNNEKIAKEIKDLSKHYCISDFVKVQDTCKEYFETGKESEIKGVYGCIYQERDKYLRLDVESPERRLTEEYLEFLHNLLTDKEVTDKVFYIVAYHYLSLGKHMGFQLSAANNAPFPVENKKELFPLGKTNMKKLKDVTEGRLFSIVGYFSDSDILYYHNMYSEFGYHHHATKNFSLLAKLDEFHLIVNKYDFGYRVRDSIDLFVFRYKAIFTTDRLHMYMFREVKEKIINNLVDLSENICS
;
A
#
# COMPACT_ATOMS: atom_id res chain seq x y z
N MET A 1 15.48 13.09 -5.75
CA MET A 1 14.13 13.47 -5.28
C MET A 1 14.02 12.94 -3.87
N GLU A 2 13.68 13.79 -2.90
CA GLU A 2 13.58 13.41 -1.48
C GLU A 2 12.51 12.33 -1.26
N ASN A 3 12.76 11.41 -0.32
CA ASN A 3 11.87 10.31 0.05
C ASN A 3 10.63 10.82 0.82
N ARG A 4 9.78 11.60 0.14
CA ARG A 4 8.59 12.25 0.70
C ARG A 4 7.61 11.28 1.37
N MET A 5 7.54 10.04 0.90
CA MET A 5 6.66 9.03 1.48
C MET A 5 7.11 8.63 2.89
N LYS A 6 8.41 8.45 3.11
CA LYS A 6 8.95 8.17 4.45
C LYS A 6 8.63 9.32 5.42
N GLU A 7 8.83 10.56 4.99
CA GLU A 7 8.49 11.75 5.78
C GLU A 7 7.01 11.79 6.16
N TYR A 8 6.11 11.50 5.22
CA TYR A 8 4.66 11.41 5.52
C TYR A 8 4.31 10.29 6.51
N ILE A 9 5.01 9.15 6.44
CA ILE A 9 4.86 8.07 7.42
C ILE A 9 5.33 8.56 8.79
N ASP A 10 6.52 9.15 8.87
CA ASP A 10 7.10 9.62 10.13
C ASP A 10 6.20 10.69 10.79
N ASP A 11 5.74 11.68 10.03
CA ASP A 11 4.87 12.75 10.52
C ASP A 11 3.52 12.21 11.02
N PHE A 12 2.92 11.26 10.30
CA PHE A 12 1.66 10.65 10.71
C PHE A 12 1.84 9.82 11.99
N LEU A 13 2.87 8.96 12.03
CA LEU A 13 3.07 8.03 13.15
C LEU A 13 3.55 8.72 14.42
N LYS A 14 4.26 9.85 14.31
CA LYS A 14 4.63 10.70 15.44
C LYS A 14 3.41 11.20 16.23
N ASN A 15 2.31 11.46 15.55
CA ASN A 15 1.06 11.93 16.18
C ASN A 15 0.09 10.78 16.54
N ASN A 16 0.41 9.55 16.13
CA ASN A 16 -0.49 8.38 16.25
C ASN A 16 0.24 7.16 16.84
N GLU A 17 0.77 7.29 18.06
CA GLU A 17 1.61 6.27 18.73
C GLU A 17 0.99 4.87 18.78
N LYS A 18 -0.33 4.78 18.96
CA LYS A 18 -1.03 3.48 18.99
C LYS A 18 -0.93 2.77 17.63
N ILE A 19 -1.13 3.50 16.53
CA ILE A 19 -1.01 2.97 15.17
C ILE A 19 0.45 2.59 14.89
N ALA A 20 1.40 3.41 15.33
CA ALA A 20 2.83 3.12 15.20
C ALA A 20 3.20 1.80 15.88
N LYS A 21 2.67 1.55 17.08
CA LYS A 21 2.87 0.28 17.81
C LYS A 21 2.24 -0.90 17.06
N GLU A 22 1.01 -0.77 16.59
CA GLU A 22 0.33 -1.82 15.82
C GLU A 22 1.11 -2.19 14.55
N ILE A 23 1.59 -1.20 13.79
CA ILE A 23 2.43 -1.41 12.60
C ILE A 23 3.74 -2.11 12.97
N LYS A 24 4.39 -1.70 14.07
CA LYS A 24 5.65 -2.31 14.52
C LYS A 24 5.49 -3.74 15.02
N ASP A 25 4.34 -4.08 15.61
CA ASP A 25 4.03 -5.46 15.97
C ASP A 25 3.73 -6.30 14.71
N LEU A 26 3.02 -5.71 13.75
CA LEU A 26 2.73 -6.35 12.46
C LEU A 26 4.01 -6.60 11.63
N SER A 27 4.94 -5.65 11.60
CA SER A 27 6.15 -5.72 10.76
C SER A 27 7.09 -6.87 11.13
N LYS A 28 7.05 -7.34 12.38
CA LYS A 28 7.83 -8.50 12.86
C LYS A 28 7.48 -9.82 12.16
N HIS A 29 6.35 -9.88 11.45
CA HIS A 29 5.92 -11.07 10.72
C HIS A 29 6.52 -11.19 9.32
N TYR A 30 7.26 -10.19 8.85
CA TYR A 30 7.73 -10.12 7.47
C TYR A 30 9.23 -9.87 7.39
N CYS A 31 9.79 -10.21 6.24
CA CYS A 31 11.14 -9.91 5.81
C CYS A 31 11.12 -9.13 4.49
N ILE A 32 12.26 -8.58 4.06
CA ILE A 32 12.31 -7.82 2.80
C ILE A 32 12.00 -8.68 1.58
N SER A 33 12.45 -9.93 1.57
CA SER A 33 12.18 -10.89 0.48
C SER A 33 10.70 -11.27 0.37
N ASP A 34 9.88 -10.97 1.39
CA ASP A 34 8.43 -11.05 1.28
C ASP A 34 7.86 -10.02 0.29
N PHE A 35 8.54 -8.90 0.09
CA PHE A 35 8.05 -7.80 -0.74
C PHE A 35 8.85 -7.61 -2.03
N VAL A 36 10.16 -7.88 -2.02
CA VAL A 36 11.06 -7.46 -3.08
C VAL A 36 11.95 -8.61 -3.55
N LYS A 37 12.06 -8.75 -4.88
CA LYS A 37 13.13 -9.50 -5.53
C LYS A 37 13.92 -8.60 -6.46
N VAL A 38 15.17 -8.95 -6.72
CA VAL A 38 16.02 -8.18 -7.62
C VAL A 38 16.65 -9.11 -8.65
N GLN A 39 16.96 -8.61 -9.83
CA GLN A 39 17.87 -9.33 -10.72
C GLN A 39 19.23 -9.44 -10.03
N ASP A 40 19.94 -10.54 -10.23
CA ASP A 40 21.27 -10.77 -9.62
C ASP A 40 22.24 -9.59 -9.83
N THR A 41 22.20 -8.97 -11.02
CA THR A 41 22.98 -7.76 -11.36
C THR A 41 22.60 -6.51 -10.56
N CYS A 42 21.37 -6.43 -10.04
CA CYS A 42 20.92 -5.34 -9.17
C CYS A 42 21.25 -5.58 -7.69
N LYS A 43 21.60 -6.81 -7.31
CA LYS A 43 21.81 -7.17 -5.90
C LYS A 43 22.92 -6.34 -5.26
N GLU A 44 24.07 -6.22 -5.92
CA GLU A 44 25.19 -5.43 -5.40
C GLU A 44 24.83 -3.94 -5.24
N TYR A 45 23.99 -3.39 -6.13
CA TYR A 45 23.52 -2.01 -6.04
C TYR A 45 22.71 -1.75 -4.78
N PHE A 46 21.73 -2.61 -4.48
CA PHE A 46 20.91 -2.46 -3.28
C PHE A 46 21.65 -2.81 -1.99
N GLU A 47 22.62 -3.73 -2.02
CA GLU A 47 23.38 -4.13 -0.82
C GLU A 47 24.54 -3.18 -0.48
N THR A 48 25.21 -2.60 -1.48
CA THR A 48 26.43 -1.80 -1.26
C THR A 48 26.26 -0.31 -1.53
N GLY A 49 25.23 0.08 -2.29
CA GLY A 49 24.99 1.45 -2.73
C GLY A 49 26.05 1.96 -3.73
N LYS A 50 26.82 1.07 -4.37
CA LYS A 50 27.76 1.45 -5.44
C LYS A 50 26.99 1.55 -6.77
N GLU A 51 26.92 2.75 -7.32
CA GLU A 51 26.29 3.04 -8.62
C GLU A 51 27.15 2.63 -9.83
N SER A 52 28.39 2.18 -9.62
CA SER A 52 29.48 2.34 -10.60
C SER A 52 29.32 1.60 -11.94
N GLU A 53 28.32 0.73 -12.12
CA GLU A 53 28.15 -0.03 -13.39
C GLU A 53 26.70 -0.18 -13.91
N ILE A 54 25.68 0.38 -13.24
CA ILE A 54 24.27 0.17 -13.64
C ILE A 54 23.75 1.34 -14.49
N LYS A 55 23.38 1.06 -15.75
CA LYS A 55 22.82 2.06 -16.69
C LYS A 55 21.40 2.56 -16.33
N GLY A 56 20.71 1.86 -15.45
CA GLY A 56 19.38 2.20 -14.94
C GLY A 56 18.75 1.03 -14.17
N VAL A 57 17.89 1.36 -13.21
CA VAL A 57 17.09 0.40 -12.46
C VAL A 57 15.62 0.58 -12.86
N TYR A 58 15.01 -0.50 -13.32
CA TYR A 58 13.60 -0.55 -13.71
C TYR A 58 12.87 -1.50 -12.78
N GLY A 59 11.58 -1.25 -12.52
CA GLY A 59 10.78 -2.13 -11.69
C GLY A 59 9.36 -2.35 -12.21
N CYS A 60 8.75 -3.44 -11.75
CA CYS A 60 7.34 -3.73 -11.95
C CYS A 60 6.82 -4.64 -10.83
N ILE A 61 5.51 -4.87 -10.79
CA ILE A 61 4.92 -5.92 -9.96
C ILE A 61 5.02 -7.27 -10.69
N TYR A 62 5.56 -8.26 -10.01
CA TYR A 62 5.68 -9.64 -10.46
C TYR A 62 4.67 -10.52 -9.74
N GLN A 63 3.88 -11.29 -10.49
CA GLN A 63 2.99 -12.31 -9.95
C GLN A 63 3.76 -13.64 -9.87
N GLU A 64 4.07 -14.07 -8.66
CA GLU A 64 5.06 -15.13 -8.44
C GLU A 64 4.57 -16.50 -8.93
N ARG A 65 3.31 -16.83 -8.67
CA ARG A 65 2.71 -18.11 -9.05
C ARG A 65 2.55 -18.26 -10.57
N ASP A 66 2.11 -17.19 -11.22
CA ASP A 66 1.85 -17.18 -12.67
C ASP A 66 3.09 -16.85 -13.49
N LYS A 67 4.22 -16.53 -12.81
CA LYS A 67 5.46 -16.07 -13.42
C LYS A 67 5.22 -14.91 -14.39
N TYR A 68 4.40 -13.94 -13.98
CA TYR A 68 3.92 -12.87 -14.86
C TYR A 68 4.40 -11.49 -14.41
N LEU A 69 4.98 -10.73 -15.35
CA LEU A 69 5.36 -9.32 -15.15
C LEU A 69 4.18 -8.41 -15.50
N ARG A 70 3.65 -7.67 -14.51
CA ARG A 70 2.53 -6.72 -14.71
C ARG A 70 3.04 -5.44 -15.37
N LEU A 71 3.12 -5.46 -16.71
CA LEU A 71 3.66 -4.37 -17.53
C LEU A 71 2.60 -3.61 -18.34
N ASP A 72 1.44 -4.21 -18.53
CA ASP A 72 0.31 -3.64 -19.26
C ASP A 72 -0.87 -3.51 -18.31
N VAL A 73 -0.96 -2.36 -17.65
CA VAL A 73 -1.89 -2.11 -16.54
C VAL A 73 -2.59 -0.76 -16.71
N GLU A 74 -3.81 -0.66 -16.20
CA GLU A 74 -4.60 0.57 -16.26
C GLU A 74 -3.91 1.74 -15.54
N SER A 75 -4.23 2.97 -15.95
CA SER A 75 -3.63 4.19 -15.37
C SER A 75 -3.64 4.25 -13.82
N PRO A 76 -4.73 3.87 -13.11
CA PRO A 76 -4.72 3.92 -11.65
C PRO A 76 -3.77 2.90 -11.01
N GLU A 77 -3.69 1.68 -11.55
CA GLU A 77 -2.77 0.65 -11.09
C GLU A 77 -1.33 1.02 -11.41
N ARG A 78 -1.09 1.55 -12.61
CA ARG A 78 0.22 2.02 -13.04
C ARG A 78 0.78 3.07 -12.08
N ARG A 79 -0.01 4.10 -11.76
CA ARG A 79 0.40 5.15 -10.84
C ARG A 79 0.74 4.60 -9.46
N LEU A 80 -0.14 3.76 -8.89
CA LEU A 80 0.10 3.14 -7.57
C LEU A 80 1.34 2.24 -7.57
N THR A 81 1.58 1.54 -8.67
CA THR A 81 2.77 0.71 -8.86
C THR A 81 4.03 1.57 -8.93
N GLU A 82 4.03 2.64 -9.73
CA GLU A 82 5.15 3.58 -9.84
C GLU A 82 5.46 4.23 -8.49
N GLU A 83 4.45 4.68 -7.76
CA GLU A 83 4.58 5.24 -6.40
C GLU A 83 5.19 4.23 -5.42
N TYR A 84 4.71 2.98 -5.43
CA TYR A 84 5.22 1.95 -4.54
C TYR A 84 6.65 1.53 -4.88
N LEU A 85 6.97 1.40 -6.18
CA LEU A 85 8.32 1.06 -6.63
C LEU A 85 9.32 2.17 -6.35
N GLU A 86 8.95 3.43 -6.55
CA GLU A 86 9.77 4.58 -6.18
C GLU A 86 10.02 4.61 -4.68
N PHE A 87 8.97 4.42 -3.87
CA PHE A 87 9.11 4.33 -2.41
C PHE A 87 10.06 3.20 -2.00
N LEU A 88 9.87 1.99 -2.53
CA LEU A 88 10.74 0.84 -2.23
C LEU A 88 12.18 1.09 -2.67
N HIS A 89 12.38 1.64 -3.86
CA HIS A 89 13.71 1.95 -4.36
C HIS A 89 14.44 2.90 -3.40
N ASN A 90 13.82 4.04 -3.10
CA ASN A 90 14.39 5.04 -2.18
C ASN A 90 14.66 4.43 -0.81
N LEU A 91 13.69 3.68 -0.26
CA LEU A 91 13.81 3.00 1.02
C LEU A 91 14.98 2.01 1.06
N LEU A 92 15.16 1.19 0.01
CA LEU A 92 16.20 0.17 -0.05
C LEU A 92 17.59 0.79 -0.22
N THR A 93 17.71 1.90 -0.95
CA THR A 93 18.99 2.59 -1.16
C THR A 93 19.40 3.50 0.00
N ASP A 94 18.45 3.84 0.89
CA ASP A 94 18.72 4.67 2.06
C ASP A 94 19.43 3.84 3.16
N LYS A 95 20.67 4.24 3.45
CA LYS A 95 21.52 3.58 4.46
C LYS A 95 21.19 4.01 5.89
N GLU A 96 20.48 5.12 6.08
CA GLU A 96 20.08 5.59 7.41
C GLU A 96 18.86 4.84 7.93
N VAL A 97 18.05 4.27 7.02
CA VAL A 97 16.88 3.48 7.38
C VAL A 97 17.27 2.04 7.72
N THR A 98 17.25 1.73 9.01
CA THR A 98 17.51 0.37 9.51
C THR A 98 16.28 -0.53 9.41
N ASP A 99 15.11 -0.04 9.86
CA ASP A 99 13.87 -0.82 9.92
C ASP A 99 13.05 -0.69 8.62
N LYS A 100 13.60 -1.19 7.51
CA LYS A 100 12.95 -1.06 6.18
C LYS A 100 11.61 -1.80 6.13
N VAL A 101 11.49 -2.97 6.74
CA VAL A 101 10.23 -3.75 6.76
C VAL A 101 9.12 -2.96 7.46
N PHE A 102 9.40 -2.28 8.57
CA PHE A 102 8.43 -1.41 9.23
C PHE A 102 7.85 -0.36 8.27
N TYR A 103 8.70 0.31 7.48
CA TYR A 103 8.24 1.32 6.53
C TYR A 103 7.42 0.73 5.39
N ILE A 104 7.75 -0.47 4.90
CA ILE A 104 6.94 -1.17 3.87
C ILE A 104 5.56 -1.51 4.42
N VAL A 105 5.49 -2.05 5.64
CA VAL A 105 4.22 -2.37 6.30
C VAL A 105 3.43 -1.10 6.62
N ALA A 106 4.09 -0.04 7.07
CA ALA A 106 3.47 1.26 7.32
C ALA A 106 2.83 1.84 6.05
N TYR A 107 3.55 1.79 4.92
CA TYR A 107 3.02 2.21 3.63
C TYR A 107 1.72 1.49 3.30
N HIS A 108 1.69 0.16 3.39
CA HIS A 108 0.50 -0.64 3.08
C HIS A 108 -0.65 -0.39 4.05
N TYR A 109 -0.36 -0.34 5.35
CA TYR A 109 -1.34 -0.08 6.40
C TYR A 109 -2.02 1.28 6.20
N LEU A 110 -1.23 2.34 6.06
CA LEU A 110 -1.72 3.71 5.95
C LEU A 110 -2.41 3.95 4.60
N SER A 111 -1.88 3.37 3.50
CA SER A 111 -2.50 3.46 2.18
C SER A 111 -3.88 2.79 2.14
N LEU A 112 -4.03 1.63 2.79
CA LEU A 112 -5.31 0.95 2.92
C LEU A 112 -6.28 1.74 3.81
N GLY A 113 -5.79 2.31 4.91
CA GLY A 113 -6.57 3.17 5.80
C GLY A 113 -7.05 4.44 5.12
N LYS A 114 -6.19 5.07 4.31
CA LYS A 114 -6.53 6.21 3.45
C LYS A 114 -7.56 5.83 2.39
N HIS A 115 -7.45 4.65 1.78
CA HIS A 115 -8.45 4.16 0.83
C HIS A 115 -9.83 4.01 1.50
N MET A 116 -9.88 3.41 2.69
CA MET A 116 -11.10 3.32 3.51
C MET A 116 -11.64 4.70 3.87
N GLY A 117 -10.78 5.62 4.31
CA GLY A 117 -11.16 6.97 4.67
C GLY A 117 -11.75 7.76 3.50
N PHE A 118 -11.21 7.60 2.29
CA PHE A 118 -11.82 8.16 1.08
C PHE A 118 -13.22 7.61 0.83
N GLN A 119 -13.38 6.28 0.87
CA GLN A 119 -14.68 5.61 0.66
C GLN A 119 -15.73 6.06 1.69
N LEU A 120 -15.32 6.27 2.95
CA LEU A 120 -16.18 6.65 4.06
C LEU A 120 -16.37 8.16 4.23
N SER A 121 -15.48 9.00 3.70
CA SER A 121 -15.47 10.46 3.99
C SER A 121 -15.58 11.36 2.77
N ALA A 122 -15.26 10.92 1.55
CA ALA A 122 -15.15 11.81 0.38
C ALA A 122 -15.84 11.28 -0.89
N ALA A 123 -16.30 10.03 -0.91
CA ALA A 123 -17.17 9.54 -1.97
C ALA A 123 -18.49 10.34 -1.99
N ASN A 124 -19.11 10.53 -3.16
CA ASN A 124 -20.35 11.32 -3.31
C ASN A 124 -21.52 10.88 -2.40
N ASN A 125 -21.44 9.69 -1.79
CA ASN A 125 -22.42 9.12 -0.86
C ASN A 125 -21.89 8.93 0.59
N ALA A 126 -20.72 9.49 0.92
CA ALA A 126 -20.01 9.26 2.17
C ALA A 126 -20.70 9.91 3.39
N PRO A 127 -20.69 9.26 4.57
CA PRO A 127 -21.05 9.91 5.83
C PRO A 127 -19.94 10.88 6.29
N PHE A 128 -20.02 12.14 5.85
CA PHE A 128 -19.05 13.17 6.24
C PHE A 128 -19.11 13.47 7.76
N PRO A 129 -17.96 13.42 8.48
CA PRO A 129 -17.85 14.04 9.79
C PRO A 129 -17.86 15.57 9.67
N VAL A 130 -18.43 16.24 10.66
CA VAL A 130 -18.36 17.70 10.80
C VAL A 130 -16.96 18.06 11.28
N GLU A 131 -16.25 18.93 10.55
CA GLU A 131 -14.93 19.44 10.97
C GLU A 131 -14.96 19.86 12.45
N ASN A 132 -13.98 19.36 13.21
CA ASN A 132 -13.78 19.63 14.63
C ASN A 132 -14.92 19.16 15.58
N LYS A 133 -15.79 18.24 15.16
CA LYS A 133 -16.81 17.62 16.02
C LYS A 133 -16.88 16.11 15.82
N LYS A 134 -17.17 15.38 16.91
CA LYS A 134 -17.49 13.94 16.86
C LYS A 134 -18.92 13.68 16.35
N GLU A 135 -19.36 14.42 15.33
CA GLU A 135 -20.73 14.38 14.83
C GLU A 135 -20.73 14.28 13.31
N LEU A 136 -21.68 13.55 12.72
CA LEU A 136 -21.88 13.48 11.27
C LEU A 136 -22.76 14.62 10.76
N PHE A 137 -22.47 15.13 9.56
CA PHE A 137 -23.31 16.13 8.90
C PHE A 137 -24.75 15.59 8.69
N PRO A 138 -25.80 16.43 8.70
CA PRO A 138 -27.18 15.99 8.48
C PRO A 138 -27.39 15.20 7.17
N LEU A 139 -26.65 15.56 6.10
CA LEU A 139 -26.65 14.81 4.85
C LEU A 139 -25.96 13.45 4.99
N GLY A 140 -24.87 13.37 5.77
CA GLY A 140 -24.20 12.11 6.14
C GLY A 140 -25.10 11.19 6.98
N LYS A 141 -25.87 11.74 7.93
CA LYS A 141 -26.90 10.99 8.68
C LYS A 141 -28.02 10.48 7.77
N THR A 142 -28.43 11.29 6.80
CA THR A 142 -29.46 10.93 5.82
C THR A 142 -28.95 9.88 4.83
N ASN A 143 -27.70 9.97 4.41
CA ASN A 143 -27.06 8.99 3.54
C ASN A 143 -26.75 7.69 4.28
N MET A 144 -26.36 7.74 5.57
CA MET A 144 -26.34 6.54 6.42
C MET A 144 -27.72 5.91 6.51
N LYS A 145 -28.78 6.70 6.68
CA LYS A 145 -30.16 6.18 6.70
C LYS A 145 -30.55 5.56 5.35
N LYS A 146 -30.26 6.22 4.23
CA LYS A 146 -30.49 5.67 2.88
C LYS A 146 -29.63 4.44 2.59
N LEU A 147 -28.38 4.43 3.06
CA LEU A 147 -27.50 3.28 2.96
C LEU A 147 -28.12 2.13 3.76
N LYS A 148 -28.59 2.36 5.01
CA LYS A 148 -29.38 1.40 5.80
C LYS A 148 -30.56 0.88 4.99
N ASP A 149 -31.41 1.77 4.47
CA ASP A 149 -32.62 1.42 3.71
C ASP A 149 -32.31 0.62 2.42
N VAL A 150 -31.24 0.96 1.68
CA VAL A 150 -30.80 0.23 0.47
C VAL A 150 -30.19 -1.13 0.82
N THR A 151 -29.48 -1.23 1.94
CA THR A 151 -28.93 -2.49 2.44
C THR A 151 -29.98 -3.38 3.09
N GLU A 152 -31.03 -2.82 3.70
CA GLU A 152 -32.16 -3.56 4.26
C GLU A 152 -32.94 -4.35 3.19
N GLY A 153 -32.86 -3.94 1.90
CA GLY A 153 -33.49 -4.64 0.79
C GLY A 153 -32.65 -5.75 0.11
N ARG A 154 -31.31 -5.78 0.27
CA ARG A 154 -30.44 -6.76 -0.42
C ARG A 154 -29.19 -7.26 0.33
N LEU A 155 -28.79 -6.63 1.44
CA LEU A 155 -27.57 -6.97 2.20
C LEU A 155 -27.76 -6.59 3.68
N PHE A 156 -28.32 -7.50 4.46
CA PHE A 156 -28.73 -7.32 5.87
C PHE A 156 -27.58 -6.97 6.86
N SER A 157 -26.35 -6.66 6.42
CA SER A 157 -25.16 -6.71 7.29
C SER A 157 -24.17 -5.56 7.20
N ILE A 158 -24.40 -4.45 6.47
CA ILE A 158 -23.29 -3.51 6.17
C ILE A 158 -23.40 -2.15 6.88
N VAL A 159 -24.58 -1.67 7.27
CA VAL A 159 -24.74 -0.28 7.77
C VAL A 159 -24.95 -0.18 9.29
N GLY A 160 -24.74 -1.30 9.99
CA GLY A 160 -24.69 -1.37 11.44
C GLY A 160 -23.28 -1.34 12.05
N TYR A 161 -22.21 -1.26 11.24
CA TYR A 161 -20.85 -1.63 11.70
C TYR A 161 -19.90 -0.48 12.04
N PHE A 162 -20.17 0.77 11.64
CA PHE A 162 -19.29 1.90 11.91
C PHE A 162 -19.90 2.85 12.94
N SER A 163 -19.16 3.06 14.03
CA SER A 163 -19.37 4.16 14.95
C SER A 163 -18.73 5.44 14.40
N ASP A 164 -19.12 6.60 14.94
CA ASP A 164 -18.45 7.89 14.64
C ASP A 164 -16.95 7.82 14.90
N SER A 165 -16.54 6.99 15.87
CA SER A 165 -15.14 6.78 16.21
C SER A 165 -14.36 5.98 15.16
N ASP A 166 -15.04 5.13 14.37
CA ASP A 166 -14.44 4.44 13.23
C ASP A 166 -14.29 5.41 12.05
N ILE A 167 -15.29 6.25 11.81
CA ILE A 167 -15.23 7.27 10.75
C ILE A 167 -14.09 8.25 11.01
N LEU A 168 -13.93 8.73 12.24
CA LEU A 168 -12.81 9.60 12.63
C LEU A 168 -11.46 8.89 12.45
N TYR A 169 -11.37 7.61 12.81
CA TYR A 169 -10.14 6.84 12.67
C TYR A 169 -9.67 6.77 11.21
N TYR A 170 -10.57 6.47 10.27
CA TYR A 170 -10.23 6.44 8.85
C TYR A 170 -10.08 7.83 8.23
N HIS A 171 -10.85 8.81 8.70
CA HIS A 171 -10.72 10.20 8.28
C HIS A 171 -9.33 10.73 8.58
N ASN A 172 -8.79 10.49 9.78
CA ASN A 172 -7.44 10.95 10.15
C ASN A 172 -6.38 10.40 9.20
N MET A 173 -6.42 9.11 8.85
CA MET A 173 -5.52 8.55 7.83
C MET A 173 -5.75 9.21 6.46
N TYR A 174 -7.00 9.49 6.09
CA TYR A 174 -7.28 10.14 4.80
C TYR A 174 -6.86 11.62 4.74
N SER A 175 -6.97 12.38 5.82
CA SER A 175 -6.65 13.81 5.88
C SER A 175 -5.17 14.08 6.16
N GLU A 176 -4.51 13.23 6.94
CA GLU A 176 -3.16 13.49 7.44
C GLU A 176 -2.06 12.69 6.72
N PHE A 177 -2.36 11.52 6.11
CA PHE A 177 -1.36 10.72 5.41
C PHE A 177 -1.19 11.13 3.92
N GLY A 178 -0.18 11.97 3.67
CA GLY A 178 0.61 12.07 2.42
C GLY A 178 -0.11 12.37 1.09
N TYR A 179 0.64 12.52 0.00
CA TYR A 179 0.20 13.17 -1.25
C TYR A 179 -1.02 12.52 -1.95
N HIS A 180 -1.77 13.35 -2.69
CA HIS A 180 -3.09 13.14 -3.31
C HIS A 180 -4.28 13.21 -2.34
N HIS A 181 -4.96 14.36 -2.28
CA HIS A 181 -6.15 14.50 -1.42
C HIS A 181 -7.48 14.69 -2.15
N HIS A 182 -7.55 14.90 -3.47
CA HIS A 182 -8.86 15.12 -4.12
C HIS A 182 -9.03 14.61 -5.56
N ALA A 183 -7.95 14.37 -6.32
CA ALA A 183 -8.05 14.03 -7.75
C ALA A 183 -8.09 12.52 -8.05
N THR A 184 -7.70 11.66 -7.10
CA THR A 184 -7.60 10.21 -7.27
C THR A 184 -8.63 9.48 -6.40
N LYS A 185 -9.17 8.36 -6.89
CA LYS A 185 -10.15 7.53 -6.17
C LYS A 185 -9.55 6.25 -5.57
N ASN A 186 -8.28 5.98 -5.87
CA ASN A 186 -7.58 4.76 -5.48
C ASN A 186 -6.30 5.16 -4.74
N PHE A 187 -6.08 4.59 -3.56
CA PHE A 187 -4.98 4.98 -2.67
C PHE A 187 -4.13 3.80 -2.19
N SER A 188 -4.62 2.57 -2.36
CA SER A 188 -3.93 1.36 -1.93
C SER A 188 -3.68 0.46 -3.12
N LEU A 189 -2.41 0.09 -3.33
CA LEU A 189 -2.02 -0.90 -4.32
C LEU A 189 -2.60 -2.27 -3.97
N LEU A 190 -2.62 -2.65 -2.68
CA LEU A 190 -3.25 -3.89 -2.20
C LEU A 190 -4.72 -3.96 -2.62
N ALA A 191 -5.49 -2.92 -2.29
CA ALA A 191 -6.92 -2.88 -2.63
C ALA A 191 -7.16 -2.94 -4.14
N LYS A 192 -6.28 -2.34 -4.95
CA LYS A 192 -6.40 -2.36 -6.42
C LYS A 192 -6.01 -3.72 -7.03
N LEU A 193 -4.97 -4.38 -6.52
CA LEU A 193 -4.48 -5.66 -7.07
C LEU A 193 -5.28 -6.87 -6.62
N ASP A 194 -5.80 -6.85 -5.38
CA ASP A 194 -6.62 -7.94 -4.87
C ASP A 194 -8.12 -7.72 -5.08
N GLU A 195 -8.50 -6.56 -5.66
CA GLU A 195 -9.89 -6.15 -5.91
C GLU A 195 -10.78 -6.25 -4.66
N PHE A 196 -10.19 -6.08 -3.48
CA PHE A 196 -10.91 -6.20 -2.22
C PHE A 196 -11.83 -5.01 -1.98
N HIS A 197 -13.12 -5.31 -1.80
CA HIS A 197 -14.06 -4.42 -1.13
C HIS A 197 -13.95 -4.61 0.37
N LEU A 198 -12.89 -4.07 0.98
CA LEU A 198 -12.72 -4.14 2.42
C LEU A 198 -13.73 -3.18 3.10
N ILE A 199 -14.54 -3.70 4.00
CA ILE A 199 -15.37 -2.92 4.92
C ILE A 199 -15.13 -3.49 6.31
N VAL A 200 -14.37 -2.77 7.14
CA VAL A 200 -13.94 -3.24 8.46
C VAL A 200 -13.96 -2.07 9.46
N ASN A 201 -14.31 -2.34 10.71
CA ASN A 201 -14.23 -1.35 11.80
C ASN A 201 -12.77 -1.13 12.25
N LYS A 202 -12.50 -0.10 13.06
CA LYS A 202 -11.14 0.24 13.47
C LYS A 202 -10.46 -0.83 14.35
N TYR A 203 -11.23 -1.65 15.08
CA TYR A 203 -10.69 -2.66 15.99
C TYR A 203 -10.16 -3.88 15.23
N ASP A 204 -10.82 -4.23 14.13
CA ASP A 204 -10.44 -5.35 13.27
C ASP A 204 -9.51 -4.94 12.12
N PHE A 205 -9.27 -3.63 11.95
CA PHE A 205 -8.50 -3.10 10.82
C PHE A 205 -7.09 -3.69 10.73
N GLY A 206 -6.34 -3.71 11.83
CA GLY A 206 -4.98 -4.26 11.85
C GLY A 206 -4.92 -5.74 11.43
N TYR A 207 -5.89 -6.55 11.84
CA TYR A 207 -5.99 -7.95 11.42
C TYR A 207 -6.29 -8.06 9.91
N ARG A 208 -7.16 -7.20 9.37
CA ARG A 208 -7.45 -7.21 7.92
C ARG A 208 -6.31 -6.68 7.07
N VAL A 209 -5.56 -5.70 7.58
CA VAL A 209 -4.32 -5.26 6.94
C VAL A 209 -3.35 -6.43 6.87
N ARG A 210 -3.18 -7.18 7.95
CA ARG A 210 -2.35 -8.39 7.96
C ARG A 210 -2.80 -9.39 6.89
N ASP A 211 -4.08 -9.79 6.88
CA ASP A 211 -4.61 -10.73 5.89
C ASP A 211 -4.33 -10.25 4.45
N SER A 212 -4.44 -8.93 4.21
CA SER A 212 -4.21 -8.32 2.89
C SER A 212 -2.73 -8.33 2.52
N ILE A 213 -1.84 -8.04 3.47
CA ILE A 213 -0.39 -8.11 3.24
C ILE A 213 0.03 -9.57 3.02
N ASP A 214 -0.45 -10.52 3.82
CA ASP A 214 -0.19 -11.95 3.67
C ASP A 214 -0.59 -12.44 2.26
N LEU A 215 -1.75 -12.01 1.75
CA LEU A 215 -2.17 -12.34 0.39
C LEU A 215 -1.28 -11.68 -0.67
N PHE A 216 -0.91 -10.42 -0.47
CA PHE A 216 -0.05 -9.70 -1.39
C PHE A 216 1.32 -10.31 -1.47
N VAL A 217 2.01 -10.57 -0.35
CA VAL A 217 3.36 -11.15 -0.35
C VAL A 217 3.39 -12.58 -0.92
N PHE A 218 2.26 -13.28 -0.84
CA PHE A 218 2.09 -14.62 -1.40
C PHE A 218 1.86 -14.61 -2.92
N ARG A 219 1.23 -13.56 -3.45
CA ARG A 219 0.89 -13.45 -4.88
C ARG A 219 1.89 -12.62 -5.66
N TYR A 220 2.39 -11.56 -5.04
CA TYR A 220 3.02 -10.44 -5.69
C TYR A 220 4.35 -10.11 -5.02
N LYS A 221 5.32 -9.70 -5.85
CA LYS A 221 6.58 -9.09 -5.41
C LYS A 221 6.83 -7.85 -6.25
N ALA A 222 7.37 -6.80 -5.65
CA ALA A 222 8.06 -5.79 -6.43
C ALA A 222 9.36 -6.39 -6.95
N ILE A 223 9.69 -6.15 -8.22
CA ILE A 223 10.98 -6.55 -8.76
C ILE A 223 11.77 -5.35 -9.26
N PHE A 224 13.09 -5.44 -9.17
CA PHE A 224 14.02 -4.50 -9.79
C PHE A 224 15.00 -5.20 -10.72
N THR A 225 15.25 -4.61 -11.88
CA THR A 225 16.10 -5.17 -12.94
C THR A 225 16.86 -4.06 -13.67
N THR A 226 18.00 -4.40 -14.24
CA THR A 226 18.75 -3.53 -15.16
C THR A 226 18.21 -3.56 -16.59
N ASP A 227 17.44 -4.60 -16.94
CA ASP A 227 16.81 -4.74 -18.25
C ASP A 227 15.58 -3.82 -18.35
N ARG A 228 15.43 -3.12 -19.48
CA ARG A 228 14.26 -2.26 -19.70
C ARG A 228 12.99 -3.09 -19.78
N LEU A 229 12.01 -2.72 -18.97
CA LEU A 229 10.69 -3.35 -18.94
C LEU A 229 9.72 -2.62 -19.86
N HIS A 230 9.04 -3.34 -20.76
CA HIS A 230 7.96 -2.79 -21.59
C HIS A 230 6.98 -3.88 -22.03
N MET A 231 5.72 -3.52 -22.27
CA MET A 231 4.65 -4.48 -22.60
C MET A 231 4.96 -5.36 -23.82
N TYR A 232 5.63 -4.80 -24.83
CA TYR A 232 5.96 -5.47 -26.10
C TYR A 232 7.24 -6.31 -26.07
N MET A 233 7.82 -6.60 -24.90
CA MET A 233 9.07 -7.35 -24.83
C MET A 233 8.85 -8.83 -25.19
N PHE A 234 9.83 -9.41 -25.90
CA PHE A 234 9.82 -10.81 -26.29
C PHE A 234 9.77 -11.75 -25.09
N ARG A 235 9.15 -12.92 -25.27
CA ARG A 235 8.94 -13.91 -24.22
C ARG A 235 10.25 -14.38 -23.60
N GLU A 236 11.27 -14.59 -24.42
CA GLU A 236 12.60 -15.04 -24.03
C GLU A 236 13.26 -14.04 -23.07
N VAL A 237 13.04 -12.74 -23.28
CA VAL A 237 13.56 -11.69 -22.39
C VAL A 237 12.84 -11.71 -21.05
N LYS A 238 11.50 -11.90 -21.04
CA LYS A 238 10.72 -12.04 -19.80
C LYS A 238 11.21 -13.24 -18.98
N GLU A 239 11.34 -14.40 -19.63
CA GLU A 239 11.81 -15.64 -18.99
C GLU A 239 13.23 -15.48 -18.45
N LYS A 240 14.13 -14.82 -19.20
CA LYS A 240 15.48 -14.49 -18.72
C LYS A 240 15.44 -13.62 -17.45
N ILE A 241 14.62 -12.58 -17.40
CA ILE A 241 14.52 -11.72 -16.20
C ILE A 241 14.01 -12.55 -15.02
N ILE A 242 12.90 -13.27 -15.20
CA ILE A 242 12.27 -14.08 -14.14
C ILE A 242 13.23 -15.12 -13.56
N ASN A 243 13.98 -15.83 -14.43
CA ASN A 243 14.91 -16.87 -14.00
C ASN A 243 16.15 -16.32 -13.27
N ASN A 244 16.42 -15.02 -13.38
CA ASN A 244 17.54 -14.35 -12.72
C ASN A 244 17.11 -13.52 -11.50
N LEU A 245 15.85 -13.62 -11.08
CA LEU A 245 15.37 -12.97 -9.87
C LEU A 245 15.92 -13.73 -8.64
N VAL A 246 16.50 -12.97 -7.73
CA VAL A 246 17.05 -13.43 -6.46
C VAL A 246 16.47 -12.58 -5.32
N ASP A 247 16.43 -13.18 -4.14
CA ASP A 247 16.03 -12.48 -2.93
C ASP A 247 17.18 -11.59 -2.43
N LEU A 248 16.85 -10.42 -1.89
CA LEU A 248 17.81 -9.61 -1.14
C LEU A 248 18.14 -10.32 0.18
N SER A 249 19.40 -10.28 0.61
CA SER A 249 19.86 -11.02 1.78
C SER A 249 19.10 -10.65 3.08
N GLU A 250 18.91 -11.64 3.96
CA GLU A 250 18.13 -11.54 5.22
C GLU A 250 18.71 -10.55 6.25
N ASN A 251 19.90 -9.98 6.02
CA ASN A 251 20.58 -9.05 6.94
C ASN A 251 19.83 -7.71 7.16
N ILE A 252 18.63 -7.58 6.60
CA ILE A 252 17.72 -6.44 6.79
C ILE A 252 16.45 -6.85 7.56
N CYS A 253 16.50 -7.98 8.25
CA CYS A 253 15.54 -8.36 9.29
C CYS A 253 16.22 -8.19 10.64
N SER A 254 15.87 -7.13 11.36
CA SER A 254 16.34 -6.86 12.72
C SER A 254 15.19 -6.51 13.62
#